data_AF-A0A843WP36-F1
#
_entry.id   AF-A0A843WP36-F1
#
_cell.length_a   1.000
_cell.length_b   1.000
_cell.length_c   1.000
_cell.angle_alpha   90.00
_cell.angle_beta   90.00
_cell.angle_gamma   90.00
#
_symmetry.space_group_name_H-M   'P 1'
#
loop_
_entity.id
_entity.type
_entity.pdbx_description
1 polymer ?
#
loop_
_entity_poly.entity_id
_entity_poly.type
_entity_poly.pdbx_seq_one_letter_code
_entity_poly.pdbx_strand_id
1 'polypeptide(L)' 'MEKPWTLIIDDALSSSFISPVTDAIEDDHQLIMEDYERSWEQNEELGLNDMDTSSADAAYTNTGIGG' A
#
# COMPACT_ATOMS: atom_id res chain seq x y z
N MET A 1 16.15 -10.14 31.25
CA MET A 1 15.71 -9.00 30.42
C MET A 1 15.66 -9.48 28.99
N GLU A 2 14.57 -9.19 28.27
CA GLU A 2 14.45 -9.48 26.84
C GLU A 2 15.22 -8.44 26.02
N LYS A 3 15.73 -8.84 24.85
CA LYS A 3 16.48 -7.95 23.94
C LYS A 3 15.50 -7.27 22.99
N PRO A 4 15.72 -5.99 22.63
CA PRO A 4 14.92 -5.33 21.60
C PRO A 4 15.08 -6.04 20.25
N TRP A 5 14.05 -5.96 19.43
CA TRP A 5 13.98 -6.51 18.07
C TRP A 5 13.16 -5.56 17.18
N THR A 6 13.30 -5.72 15.86
CA THR A 6 12.57 -4.93 14.86
C THR A 6 11.68 -5.86 14.06
N LEU A 7 10.40 -5.53 13.94
CA LEU A 7 9.49 -6.16 12.99
C LEU A 7 9.65 -5.45 11.64
N ILE A 8 9.79 -6.20 10.55
CA ILE A 8 9.71 -5.66 9.19
C ILE A 8 8.51 -6.34 8.52
N ILE A 9 7.56 -5.53 8.07
CA ILE A 9 6.43 -5.99 7.25
C ILE A 9 6.59 -5.32 5.90
N ASP A 10 6.68 -6.14 4.85
CA ASP A 10 6.74 -5.71 3.47
C ASP A 10 5.49 -6.24 2.76
N ASP A 11 4.59 -5.34 2.39
CA ASP A 11 3.30 -5.67 1.77
C ASP A 11 3.06 -4.77 0.55
N ALA A 12 3.35 -5.32 -0.63
CA ALA A 12 3.17 -4.65 -1.92
C ALA A 12 1.71 -4.24 -2.20
N LEU A 13 0.71 -4.85 -1.55
CA LEU A 13 -0.70 -4.49 -1.73
C LEU A 13 -1.15 -3.36 -0.79
N SER A 14 -0.30 -2.92 0.15
CA SER A 14 -0.67 -1.93 1.17
C SER A 14 -1.94 -2.33 1.94
N SER A 15 -2.09 -3.63 2.21
CA SER A 15 -3.27 -4.21 2.87
C SER A 15 -3.06 -4.46 4.37
N SER A 16 -1.81 -4.41 4.81
CA SER A 16 -1.37 -4.58 6.19
C SER A 16 -1.54 -3.28 6.99
N PHE A 17 -1.82 -3.41 8.29
CA PHE A 17 -1.98 -2.27 9.19
C PHE A 17 -1.38 -2.55 10.57
N ILE A 18 -0.67 -1.56 11.11
CA ILE A 18 -0.19 -1.53 12.50
C ILE A 18 -0.74 -0.28 13.16
N SER A 19 -1.41 -0.44 14.30
CA SER A 19 -1.91 0.70 15.08
C SER A 19 -0.74 1.42 15.75
N PRO A 20 -0.63 2.76 15.63
CA PRO A 20 0.30 3.52 16.45
C PRO A 20 -0.07 3.39 17.93
N VAL A 21 0.91 3.54 18.82
CA VAL A 21 0.69 3.54 20.28
C VAL A 21 0.37 4.94 20.83
N THR A 22 0.46 5.96 19.97
CA THR A 22 0.19 7.38 20.25
C THR A 22 -1.10 7.84 19.55
N ASP A 23 -1.62 9.01 19.97
CA ASP A 23 -2.83 9.61 19.37
C ASP A 23 -2.61 10.07 17.91
N ALA A 24 -1.39 10.52 17.60
CA ALA A 24 -0.97 10.86 16.25
C ALA A 24 0.19 9.97 15.82
N ILE A 25 0.15 9.48 14.57
CA ILE A 25 1.14 8.55 14.04
C ILE A 25 2.54 9.17 13.93
N GLU A 26 2.60 10.48 13.71
CA GLU A 26 3.83 11.28 13.66
C GLU A 26 4.63 11.22 14.98
N ASP A 27 3.94 10.94 16.10
CA ASP A 27 4.52 10.91 17.44
C ASP A 27 5.03 9.49 17.83
N ASP A 28 4.75 8.45 17.04
CA ASP A 28 5.19 7.08 17.32
C ASP A 28 6.62 6.85 16.81
N HIS A 29 7.62 7.10 17.65
CA HIS A 29 9.03 6.88 17.31
C HIS A 29 9.44 5.40 17.21
N GLN A 30 8.54 4.45 17.49
CA GLN A 30 8.79 3.01 17.36
C GLN A 30 8.25 2.43 16.05
N LEU A 31 7.46 3.20 15.31
CA LEU A 31 6.87 2.82 14.03
C LEU A 31 7.48 3.65 12.89
N ILE A 32 7.92 2.98 11.83
CA ILE A 32 8.40 3.60 10.60
C ILE A 32 7.56 3.03 9.46
N MET A 33 7.09 3.89 8.57
CA MET A 33 6.34 3.50 7.37
C MET A 33 7.01 4.12 6.15
N GLU A 34 7.17 3.33 5.10
CA GLU A 34 7.75 3.75 3.83
C GLU A 34 6.85 3.24 2.70
N ASP A 35 6.35 4.16 1.88
CA ASP A 35 5.64 3.82 0.66
C ASP A 35 6.66 3.65 -0.48
N TYR A 36 6.44 2.63 -1.32
CA TYR A 36 7.27 2.35 -2.48
C TYR A 36 6.44 2.00 -3.71
N GLU A 37 7.00 2.25 -4.89
CA GLU A 37 6.41 1.79 -6.15
C GLU A 37 6.72 0.30 -6.33
N ARG A 38 5.68 -0.50 -6.58
CA ARG A 38 5.84 -1.94 -6.84
C ARG A 38 6.73 -2.18 -8.05
N SER A 39 7.56 -3.21 -7.98
CA SER A 39 8.29 -3.70 -9.16
C SER A 39 7.33 -4.35 -10.16
N TRP A 40 7.81 -4.52 -11.40
CA TRP A 40 7.05 -5.22 -12.43
C TRP A 40 6.75 -6.68 -12.03
N GLU A 41 7.74 -7.36 -11.42
CA GLU A 41 7.60 -8.72 -10.92
C GLU A 41 6.60 -8.82 -9.76
N GLN A 42 6.59 -7.84 -8.85
CA GLN A 42 5.58 -7.78 -7.79
C GLN A 42 4.17 -7.62 -8.36
N ASN A 43 3.99 -6.78 -9.39
CA ASN A 43 2.71 -6.67 -10.08
C ASN A 43 2.32 -7.96 -10.82
N GLU A 44 3.28 -8.68 -11.37
CA GLU A 44 3.06 -9.96 -12.05
C GLU A 44 2.58 -11.03 -11.05
N GLU A 45 3.26 -11.17 -9.92
CA GLU A 45 2.90 -12.12 -8.86
C GLU A 45 1.49 -11.85 -8.29
N LEU A 46 1.09 -10.59 -8.27
CA LEU A 46 -0.22 -10.15 -7.83
C LEU A 46 -1.29 -10.21 -8.93
N GLY A 47 -0.93 -10.56 -10.17
CA GLY A 47 -1.83 -10.61 -11.32
C GLY A 47 -2.32 -9.24 -11.80
N LEU A 48 -1.61 -8.17 -11.43
CA LEU A 48 -2.00 -6.79 -11.74
C LEU A 48 -1.63 -6.38 -13.16
N ASN A 49 -0.59 -6.98 -13.74
CA ASN A 49 -0.17 -6.68 -15.12
C ASN A 49 -1.22 -7.07 -16.16
N ASP A 50 -2.01 -8.12 -15.89
CA ASP A 50 -3.06 -8.64 -16.77
C ASP A 50 -4.47 -8.14 -16.41
N MET A 51 -4.59 -7.21 -15.46
CA MET A 51 -5.88 -6.75 -14.97
C MET A 51 -6.63 -5.93 -16.04
N ASP A 52 -7.85 -6.34 -16.39
CA ASP A 52 -8.72 -5.57 -17.28
C ASP A 52 -9.46 -4.46 -16.52
N THR A 53 -9.01 -3.21 -16.70
CA THR A 53 -9.62 -2.02 -16.09
C THR A 53 -10.62 -1.31 -17.00
N SER A 54 -10.91 -1.85 -18.19
CA SER A 54 -11.70 -1.16 -19.22
C SER A 54 -13.10 -0.74 -18.75
N SER A 55 -13.71 -1.52 -17.86
CA SER A 55 -15.00 -1.20 -17.26
C SER A 55 -14.95 0.02 -16.33
N ALA A 56 -13.88 0.15 -15.54
CA ALA A 56 -13.64 1.31 -14.69
C ALA A 56 -13.31 2.54 -15.55
N ASP A 57 -12.46 2.38 -16.56
CA ASP A 57 -12.10 3.45 -17.51
C ASP A 57 -13.34 3.98 -18.24
N ALA A 58 -14.23 3.07 -18.67
CA ALA A 58 -15.52 3.44 -19.24
C ALA A 58 -16.40 4.22 -18.25
N ALA A 59 -16.40 3.87 -16.97
CA ALA A 59 -17.17 4.60 -15.96
C ALA A 59 -16.62 6.02 -15.74
N TYR A 60 -15.30 6.19 -15.63
CA TYR A 60 -14.69 7.50 -15.45
C TYR A 60 -14.89 8.42 -16.65
N THR A 61 -14.72 7.90 -17.87
CA THR A 61 -14.92 8.67 -19.10
C THR A 61 -16.37 9.12 -19.27
N ASN A 62 -17.34 8.28 -18.91
CA ASN A 62 -18.76 8.58 -19.08
C ASN A 62 -19.30 9.56 -18.02
N THR A 63 -18.58 9.78 -16.92
CA THR A 63 -18.98 10.72 -15.86
C THR A 63 -18.53 12.16 -16.15
N GLY A 64 -17.78 12.41 -17.23
CA GLY A 64 -17.42 13.76 -17.68
C GLY A 64 -16.46 14.53 -16.77
N ILE A 65 -15.78 13.83 -15.84
CA ILE A 65 -14.81 14.43 -14.91
C ILE A 65 -13.37 14.43 -15.46
N GLY A 66 -13.10 13.67 -16.54
CA GLY A 66 -11.78 13.61 -17.17
C GLY A 66 -11.63 14.59 -18.33
N GLY A 67 -11.08 15.78 -18.03
CA GLY A 67 -10.47 16.69 -19.00
C GLY A 67 -8.96 16.74 -18.82
#